data_AF-A0A7Z9XFU5-F1
#
_entry.id   AF-A0A7Z9XFU5-F1
#
_cell.length_a   1.000
_cell.length_b   1.000
_cell.length_c   1.000
_cell.angle_alpha   90.00
_cell.angle_beta   90.00
_cell.angle_gamma   90.00
#
_symmetry.space_group_name_H-M   'P 1'
#
loop_
_entity.id
_entity.type
_entity.pdbx_description
1 polymer ?
#
loop_
_entity_poly.entity_id
_entity_poly.type
_entity_poly.pdbx_seq_one_letter_code
_entity_poly.pdbx_strand_id
1 'polypeptide(L)' 'MSNKDPWLQRVPPQNIEVEQSVLSAILIQNDTLPEVLELLSEKDFYRKAHRKIFA' A
#
# COMPACT_ATOMS: atom_id res chain seq x y z
N MET A 1 30.17 21.89 -0.95
CA MET A 1 28.79 22.26 -0.58
C MET A 1 27.88 21.17 -1.13
N SER A 2 27.34 20.29 -0.27
CA SER A 2 26.45 19.21 -0.70
C SER A 2 25.09 19.82 -1.03
N ASN A 3 24.82 20.04 -2.31
CA ASN A 3 23.49 20.43 -2.79
C ASN A 3 22.56 19.24 -2.59
N LYS A 4 21.98 19.09 -1.38
CA LYS A 4 20.95 18.08 -1.11
C LYS A 4 19.67 18.58 -1.74
N ASP A 5 19.38 18.06 -2.92
CA ASP A 5 18.15 18.37 -3.65
C ASP A 5 16.95 18.13 -2.72
N PRO A 6 16.13 19.15 -2.38
CA PRO A 6 15.02 19.02 -1.43
C PRO A 6 14.04 17.91 -1.81
N TRP A 7 13.98 17.58 -3.10
CA TRP A 7 13.17 16.53 -3.68
C TRP A 7 13.61 15.10 -3.28
N LEU A 8 14.89 14.88 -2.94
CA LEU A 8 15.39 13.57 -2.49
C LEU A 8 14.99 13.20 -1.06
N GLN A 9 14.47 14.14 -0.28
CA GLN A 9 14.07 13.92 1.13
C GLN A 9 12.56 13.81 1.34
N ARG A 10 11.75 14.05 0.31
CA ARG A 10 10.29 14.00 0.44
C ARG A 10 9.82 12.57 0.25
N VAL A 11 9.21 12.02 1.29
CA VAL A 11 8.46 10.77 1.17
C VAL A 11 7.25 11.05 0.28
N PRO A 12 6.98 10.21 -0.74
CA PRO A 12 5.74 10.29 -1.51
C PRO A 12 4.51 10.24 -0.59
N PRO A 13 3.40 10.88 -0.96
CA PRO A 13 2.16 10.78 -0.19
C PRO A 13 1.72 9.32 -0.12
N GLN A 14 1.47 8.83 1.09
CA GLN A 14 1.10 7.44 1.37
C GLN A 14 0.37 7.33 2.70
N ASN A 15 -0.41 6.26 2.90
CA ASN A 15 -1.02 5.94 4.19
C ASN A 15 -0.90 4.44 4.54
N ILE A 16 0.12 4.11 5.34
CA ILE A 16 0.38 2.73 5.81
C ILE A 16 -0.76 2.15 6.64
N GLU A 17 -1.44 2.97 7.43
CA GLU A 17 -2.53 2.51 8.32
C GLU A 17 -3.74 2.04 7.51
N VAL A 18 -4.04 2.74 6.41
CA VAL A 18 -5.09 2.32 5.46
C VAL A 18 -4.69 1.02 4.77
N GLU A 19 -3.45 0.88 4.32
CA GLU A 19 -2.98 -0.37 3.72
C GLU A 19 -3.13 -1.56 4.68
N GLN A 20 -2.76 -1.39 5.95
CA GLN A 20 -2.95 -2.43 6.97
C GLN A 20 -4.42 -2.74 7.23
N SER A 21 -5.28 -1.72 7.25
CA SER A 21 -6.72 -1.87 7.46
C SER A 21 -7.38 -2.65 6.33
N VAL A 22 -7.01 -2.37 5.07
CA VAL A 22 -7.49 -3.11 3.90
C VAL A 22 -7.08 -4.58 3.98
N LEU A 23 -5.81 -4.86 4.25
CA LEU A 23 -5.32 -6.24 4.39
C LEU A 23 -6.04 -6.98 5.54
N SER A 24 -6.23 -6.31 6.68
CA SER A 24 -6.95 -6.89 7.81
C SER A 24 -8.40 -7.20 7.47
N ALA A 25 -9.10 -6.32 6.76
CA ALA A 25 -10.48 -6.52 6.35
C ALA A 25 -10.64 -7.76 5.46
N ILE A 26 -9.75 -7.95 4.49
CA ILE A 26 -9.73 -9.14 3.61
C ILE A 26 -9.46 -10.41 4.43
N LEU A 27 -8.57 -10.35 5.42
CA LEU A 27 -8.25 -11.51 6.27
C LEU A 27 -9.41 -11.90 7.19
N ILE A 28 -10.16 -10.92 7.69
CA ILE A 28 -11.34 -11.15 8.52
C ILE A 28 -12.52 -11.65 7.67
N GLN A 29 -12.69 -11.10 6.46
CA GLN A 29 -13.80 -11.39 5.58
C GLN A 29 -13.29 -11.73 4.17
N ASN A 30 -12.87 -12.99 3.99
CA ASN A 30 -12.19 -13.44 2.77
C ASN A 30 -13.06 -13.36 1.50
N ASP A 31 -14.38 -13.43 1.67
CA ASP A 31 -15.37 -13.28 0.60
C ASP A 31 -15.39 -11.87 -0.03
N THR A 32 -14.77 -10.87 0.60
CA THR A 32 -14.62 -9.51 0.05
C THR A 32 -13.51 -9.38 -0.98
N LEU A 33 -12.58 -10.36 -1.05
CA LEU A 33 -11.43 -10.29 -1.94
C LEU A 33 -11.79 -10.07 -3.42
N PRO A 34 -12.81 -10.72 -4.01
CA PRO A 34 -13.19 -10.50 -5.40
C PRO A 34 -13.56 -9.04 -5.69
N GLU A 35 -14.33 -8.39 -4.79
CA GLU A 35 -14.73 -6.99 -4.93
C GLU A 35 -13.53 -6.04 -4.79
N VAL A 36 -12.60 -6.36 -3.88
CA VAL A 36 -11.36 -5.58 -3.72
C VAL A 36 -10.47 -5.65 -4.96
N LEU A 37 -10.39 -6.82 -5.60
CA LEU A 37 -9.58 -7.03 -6.82
C LEU A 37 -10.11 -6.25 -8.04
N GLU A 38 -11.37 -5.79 -8.01
CA GLU A 38 -11.91 -4.90 -9.05
C GLU A 38 -11.38 -3.47 -8.95
N LEU A 39 -10.93 -3.06 -7.75
CA LEU A 39 -10.53 -1.69 -7.44
C LEU A 39 -9.02 -1.53 -7.20
N LEU A 40 -8.39 -2.55 -6.60
CA LEU A 40 -7.01 -2.49 -6.13
C LEU A 40 -6.16 -3.59 -6.74
N SER A 41 -4.91 -3.23 -7.01
CA SER A 41 -3.84 -4.14 -7.39
C SER A 41 -2.72 -4.12 -6.35
N GLU A 42 -1.86 -5.13 -6.37
CA GLU A 42 -0.65 -5.18 -5.54
C GLU A 42 0.24 -3.93 -5.69
N LYS A 43 0.18 -3.21 -6.82
CA LYS A 43 1.02 -2.04 -7.10
C LYS A 43 0.57 -0.80 -6.34
N ASP A 44 -0.70 -0.75 -5.94
CA ASP A 44 -1.30 0.38 -5.23
C ASP A 44 -0.84 0.48 -3.77
N PHE A 45 -0.33 -0.63 -3.22
CA PHE A 45 0.30 -0.65 -1.90
C PHE A 45 1.72 -0.07 -1.98
N TYR A 46 2.00 0.97 -1.18
CA TYR A 46 3.30 1.61 -1.10
C TYR A 46 4.36 0.65 -0.53
N ARG A 47 4.03 -0.08 0.54
CA ARG A 47 4.98 -1.01 1.18
C ARG A 47 5.14 -2.28 0.38
N LYS A 48 6.40 -2.59 0.02
CA LYS A 48 6.76 -3.86 -0.65
C LYS A 48 6.28 -5.10 0.10
N ALA A 49 6.25 -5.06 1.43
CA ALA A 49 5.70 -6.16 2.23
C ALA A 49 4.20 -6.36 1.99
N HIS A 50 3.42 -5.28 1.93
CA HIS A 50 1.99 -5.35 1.69
C HIS A 50 1.67 -5.82 0.26
N ARG A 51 2.45 -5.37 -0.75
CA ARG A 51 2.35 -5.92 -2.12
C ARG A 51 2.47 -7.44 -2.14
N LYS A 52 3.44 -7.99 -1.39
CA LYS A 52 3.67 -9.43 -1.31
C LYS A 52 2.59 -10.20 -0.54
N ILE A 53 1.83 -9.53 0.33
CA ILE A 53 0.71 -10.15 1.04
C ILE A 53 -0.53 -10.17 0.14
N PHE A 54 -0.68 -9.15 -0.71
CA PHE A 54 -1.82 -9.00 -1.61
C PHE A 54 -1.72 -9.86 -2.88
N ALA A 55 -0.49 -10.12 -3.37
CA ALA A 55 -0.20 -10.97 -4.51
C ALA A 55 -0.38 -12.46 -4.20
#